data_AF-A0A8H5IJN1-F1
#
_entry.id   AF-A0A8H5IJN1-F1
#
_cell.length_a   1.000
_cell.length_b   1.000
_cell.length_c   1.000
_cell.angle_alpha   90.00
_cell.angle_beta   90.00
_cell.angle_gamma   90.00
#
_symmetry.space_group_name_H-M   'P 1'
#
loop_
_entity.id
_entity.type
_entity.pdbx_description
1 polymer ?
#
loop_
_entity_poly.entity_id
_entity_poly.type
_entity_poly.pdbx_seq_one_letter_code
_entity_poly.pdbx_strand_id
1 'polypeptide(L)'
;MGYEADAPSFRHYHLPAAVQFENDKLPEEEFASALQGRASLWQEYTLRPIFYYLLHCHQDDPVFPQMHTLALKELDICAKMIHRLSFQGRHGGTWLISRKIFLGACIVLAAASNPHRIHPPHQWQMLIELAIHTLERWAVDAVDVGQMAEILRHMYHRV
;
A
#
# COMPACT_ATOMS: atom_id res chain seq x y z
N MET A 1 -14.41 -23.40 -16.24
CA MET A 1 -13.51 -23.63 -17.38
C MET A 1 -13.51 -22.34 -18.21
N GLY A 2 -12.49 -21.49 -18.27
CA GLY A 2 -11.18 -21.51 -17.62
C GLY A 2 -10.92 -20.19 -16.88
N TYR A 3 -10.03 -20.28 -15.90
CA TYR A 3 -9.41 -19.15 -15.24
C TYR A 3 -8.58 -18.41 -16.28
N GLU A 4 -8.88 -17.14 -16.53
CA GLU A 4 -7.92 -16.21 -17.13
C GLU A 4 -6.74 -16.14 -16.17
N ALA A 5 -5.68 -16.88 -16.53
CA ALA A 5 -4.36 -16.70 -15.95
C ALA A 5 -4.01 -15.21 -16.07
N ASP A 6 -3.56 -14.61 -14.97
CA ASP A 6 -2.98 -13.28 -14.91
C ASP A 6 -2.14 -13.03 -16.15
N ALA A 7 -2.68 -12.24 -17.08
CA ALA A 7 -1.94 -11.83 -18.26
C ALA A 7 -0.68 -11.12 -17.74
N PRO A 8 0.53 -11.59 -18.10
CA PRO A 8 1.74 -10.97 -17.61
C PRO A 8 1.69 -9.50 -17.97
N SER A 9 1.81 -8.62 -16.97
CA SER A 9 1.75 -7.19 -17.20
C SER A 9 2.86 -6.82 -18.17
N PHE A 10 2.52 -6.54 -19.44
CA PHE A 10 3.45 -6.26 -20.55
C PHE A 10 4.39 -5.07 -20.31
N ARG A 11 4.26 -4.38 -19.17
CA ARG A 11 4.85 -3.06 -18.91
C ARG A 11 6.36 -3.07 -18.65
N HIS A 12 7.00 -4.23 -18.52
CA HIS A 12 8.42 -4.29 -18.09
C HIS A 12 9.32 -5.22 -18.93
N TYR A 13 8.81 -5.92 -19.95
CA TYR A 13 9.62 -6.85 -20.76
C TYR A 13 10.74 -6.18 -21.58
N HIS A 14 10.60 -4.89 -21.83
CA HIS A 14 11.62 -4.10 -22.53
C HIS A 14 12.76 -3.62 -21.61
N LEU A 15 12.65 -3.85 -20.30
CA LEU A 15 13.69 -3.48 -19.35
C LEU A 15 14.83 -4.53 -19.36
N PRO A 16 16.10 -4.15 -19.15
CA PRO A 16 17.20 -5.10 -19.00
C PRO A 16 16.94 -6.10 -17.85
N ALA A 17 17.40 -7.35 -18.00
CA ALA A 17 17.17 -8.41 -17.00
C ALA A 17 17.60 -8.01 -15.58
N ALA A 18 18.67 -7.22 -15.44
CA ALA A 18 19.16 -6.70 -14.16
C ALA A 18 18.17 -5.80 -13.40
N VAL A 19 17.12 -5.31 -14.07
CA VAL A 19 16.12 -4.41 -13.47
C VAL A 19 14.69 -4.92 -13.68
N GLN A 20 14.54 -6.11 -14.24
CA GLN A 20 13.24 -6.78 -14.33
C GLN A 20 12.82 -7.28 -12.95
N PHE A 21 11.54 -7.13 -12.64
CA PHE A 21 10.93 -7.64 -11.43
C PHE A 21 9.52 -8.14 -11.74
N GLU A 22 9.11 -9.21 -11.07
CA GLU A 22 7.71 -9.65 -11.07
C GLU A 22 6.94 -8.85 -10.01
N ASN A 23 5.67 -8.53 -10.24
CA ASN A 23 4.91 -7.74 -9.25
C ASN A 23 4.68 -8.48 -7.93
N ASP A 24 4.66 -9.82 -7.97
CA ASP A 24 4.33 -10.66 -6.81
C ASP A 24 5.54 -11.31 -6.14
N LYS A 25 6.76 -11.05 -6.64
CA LYS A 25 8.01 -11.52 -6.04
C LYS A 25 8.86 -10.35 -5.57
N LEU A 26 9.46 -10.49 -4.41
CA LEU A 26 10.45 -9.54 -3.90
C LEU A 26 11.77 -9.76 -4.65
N PRO A 27 12.33 -8.73 -5.30
CA PRO A 27 13.65 -8.82 -5.89
C PRO A 27 14.71 -8.96 -4.80
N GLU A 28 15.68 -9.85 -5.01
CA GLU A 28 16.84 -9.99 -4.12
C GLU A 28 17.77 -8.77 -4.22
N GLU A 29 17.87 -8.19 -5.43
CA GLU A 29 18.70 -7.03 -5.71
C GLU A 29 18.07 -5.72 -5.21
N GLU A 30 18.85 -4.91 -4.49
CA GLU A 30 18.40 -3.64 -3.90
C GLU A 30 17.87 -2.67 -4.97
N PHE A 31 18.53 -2.61 -6.13
CA PHE A 31 18.13 -1.70 -7.21
C PHE A 31 16.81 -2.11 -7.86
N ALA A 32 16.63 -3.41 -8.16
CA ALA A 32 15.37 -3.94 -8.66
C ALA A 32 14.24 -3.76 -7.63
N SER A 33 14.58 -3.93 -6.34
CA SER A 33 13.69 -3.66 -5.23
C SER A 33 13.23 -2.18 -5.22
N ALA A 34 14.16 -1.23 -5.32
CA ALA A 34 13.84 0.19 -5.41
C ALA A 34 12.97 0.53 -6.63
N LEU A 35 13.25 -0.06 -7.79
CA LEU A 35 12.48 0.17 -9.02
C LEU A 35 11.05 -0.37 -8.93
N GLN A 36 10.87 -1.57 -8.37
CA GLN A 36 9.54 -2.13 -8.09
C GLN A 36 8.75 -1.24 -7.13
N GLY A 37 9.40 -0.70 -6.09
CA GLY A 37 8.77 0.26 -5.16
C GLY A 37 8.30 1.53 -5.89
N ARG A 38 9.11 2.05 -6.83
CA ARG A 38 8.73 3.21 -7.67
C ARG A 38 7.57 2.89 -8.61
N ALA A 39 7.58 1.73 -9.24
CA ALA A 39 6.48 1.28 -10.10
C ALA A 39 5.17 1.17 -9.31
N SER A 40 5.24 0.65 -8.08
CA SER A 40 4.08 0.56 -7.17
C SER A 40 3.54 1.94 -6.83
N LEU A 41 4.40 2.91 -6.50
CA LEU A 41 3.99 4.30 -6.24
C LEU A 41 3.25 4.94 -7.44
N TRP A 42 3.68 4.67 -8.67
CA TRP A 42 2.99 5.18 -9.85
C TRP A 42 1.63 4.54 -10.06
N GLN A 43 1.51 3.24 -9.79
CA GLN A 43 0.21 2.58 -9.84
C GLN A 43 -0.75 3.21 -8.83
N GLU A 44 -0.27 3.51 -7.64
CA GLU A 44 -1.09 4.13 -6.61
C GLU A 44 -1.60 5.53 -6.99
N TYR A 45 -0.79 6.36 -7.67
CA TYR A 45 -1.28 7.66 -8.13
C TYR A 45 -2.46 7.54 -9.10
N THR A 46 -2.55 6.45 -9.85
CA THR A 46 -3.66 6.19 -10.76
C THR A 46 -4.85 5.53 -10.06
N LEU A 47 -4.61 4.65 -9.09
CA LEU A 47 -5.65 3.86 -8.43
C LEU A 47 -6.31 4.60 -7.24
N ARG A 48 -5.55 5.43 -6.53
CA ARG A 48 -6.03 6.13 -5.32
C ARG A 48 -7.23 7.06 -5.56
N PRO A 49 -7.33 7.82 -6.67
CA PRO A 49 -8.54 8.59 -6.95
C PRO A 49 -9.79 7.72 -7.04
N ILE A 50 -9.67 6.50 -7.58
CA ILE A 50 -10.78 5.54 -7.69
C ILE A 50 -11.16 5.00 -6.32
N PHE A 51 -10.16 4.63 -5.50
CA PHE A 51 -10.37 4.24 -4.11
C PHE A 51 -11.07 5.35 -3.31
N TYR A 52 -10.61 6.59 -3.44
CA TYR A 52 -11.20 7.75 -2.78
C TYR A 52 -12.65 7.98 -3.21
N TYR A 53 -12.93 7.91 -4.51
CA TYR A 53 -14.28 8.05 -5.03
C TYR A 53 -15.22 6.99 -4.46
N LEU A 54 -14.81 5.71 -4.45
CA LEU A 54 -15.65 4.63 -3.93
C LEU A 54 -15.99 4.79 -2.44
N LEU A 55 -15.07 5.34 -1.65
CA LEU A 55 -15.34 5.62 -0.23
C LEU A 55 -16.32 6.78 -0.01
N HIS A 56 -16.38 7.75 -0.93
CA HIS A 56 -17.12 9.01 -0.72
C HIS A 56 -18.31 9.22 -1.67
N CYS A 57 -18.52 8.33 -2.63
CA CYS A 57 -19.63 8.43 -3.59
C CYS A 57 -20.99 8.35 -2.87
N HIS A 58 -21.96 9.11 -3.37
CA HIS A 58 -23.34 9.03 -2.92
C HIS A 58 -23.94 7.64 -3.24
N GLN A 59 -25.05 7.27 -2.60
CA GLN A 59 -25.69 5.97 -2.88
C GLN A 59 -26.24 5.89 -4.31
N ASP A 60 -26.58 7.05 -4.89
CA ASP A 60 -27.13 7.16 -6.25
C ASP A 60 -26.05 7.36 -7.33
N ASP A 61 -24.79 7.53 -6.92
CA ASP A 61 -23.69 7.74 -7.84
C ASP A 61 -23.37 6.46 -8.61
N PRO A 62 -22.98 6.56 -9.90
CA PRO A 62 -22.66 5.39 -10.71
C PRO A 62 -21.38 4.71 -10.21
N VAL A 63 -21.52 3.50 -9.65
CA VAL A 63 -20.42 2.63 -9.28
C VAL A 63 -20.33 1.47 -10.26
N PHE A 64 -19.24 1.43 -11.02
CA PHE A 64 -18.99 0.33 -11.95
C PHE A 64 -18.21 -0.80 -11.27
N PRO A 65 -18.49 -2.09 -11.58
CA PRO A 65 -17.77 -3.22 -10.98
C PRO A 65 -16.24 -3.13 -11.12
N GLN A 66 -15.73 -2.58 -12.23
CA GLN A 66 -14.29 -2.41 -12.44
C GLN A 66 -13.65 -1.46 -11.42
N MET A 67 -14.40 -0.48 -10.90
CA MET A 67 -13.89 0.45 -9.90
C MET A 67 -13.56 -0.29 -8.61
N HIS A 68 -14.39 -1.24 -8.19
CA HIS A 68 -14.12 -2.07 -7.01
C HIS A 68 -12.84 -2.86 -7.18
N THR A 69 -12.65 -3.51 -8.33
CA THR A 69 -11.41 -4.25 -8.63
C THR A 69 -10.18 -3.34 -8.56
N LEU A 70 -10.26 -2.13 -9.12
CA LEU A 70 -9.15 -1.17 -9.11
C LEU A 70 -8.86 -0.63 -7.72
N ALA A 71 -9.87 -0.37 -6.90
CA ALA A 71 -9.69 0.07 -5.52
C ALA A 71 -9.16 -1.03 -4.61
N LEU A 72 -9.59 -2.28 -4.80
CA LEU A 72 -8.99 -3.43 -4.13
C LEU A 72 -7.52 -3.59 -4.50
N LYS A 73 -7.13 -3.25 -5.74
CA LYS A 73 -5.73 -3.23 -6.15
C LYS A 73 -4.91 -2.15 -5.43
N GLU A 74 -5.44 -0.94 -5.23
CA GLU A 74 -4.78 0.09 -4.40
C GLU A 74 -4.53 -0.43 -2.97
N LEU A 75 -5.55 -1.08 -2.41
CA LEU A 75 -5.51 -1.61 -1.06
C LEU A 75 -4.48 -2.74 -0.92
N ASP A 76 -4.42 -3.66 -1.89
CA ASP A 76 -3.42 -4.73 -1.96
C ASP A 76 -1.99 -4.18 -2.06
N ILE A 77 -1.76 -3.19 -2.94
CA ILE A 77 -0.46 -2.53 -3.06
C ILE A 77 -0.08 -1.88 -1.72
N CYS A 78 -0.99 -1.17 -1.07
CA CYS A 78 -0.72 -0.57 0.24
C CYS A 78 -0.37 -1.61 1.30
N ALA A 79 -1.11 -2.72 1.38
CA ALA A 79 -0.83 -3.82 2.30
C ALA A 79 0.55 -4.44 2.07
N LYS A 80 0.87 -4.78 0.81
CA LYS A 80 2.17 -5.34 0.40
C LYS A 80 3.31 -4.39 0.73
N MET A 81 3.13 -3.09 0.49
CA MET A 81 4.16 -2.08 0.77
C MET A 81 4.40 -1.88 2.26
N ILE A 82 3.37 -1.88 3.12
CA ILE A 82 3.56 -1.84 4.58
C ILE A 82 4.44 -3.00 5.03
N HIS A 83 4.07 -4.23 4.63
CA HIS A 83 4.80 -5.42 5.01
C HIS A 83 6.26 -5.33 4.56
N ARG A 84 6.48 -5.10 3.26
CA ARG A 84 7.82 -5.03 2.65
C ARG A 84 8.73 -4.00 3.31
N LEU A 85 8.22 -2.79 3.50
CA LEU A 85 9.01 -1.66 3.99
C LEU A 85 9.35 -1.78 5.48
N SER A 86 8.56 -2.55 6.24
CA SER A 86 8.76 -2.74 7.68
C SER A 86 10.00 -3.59 8.04
N PHE A 87 10.54 -4.34 7.07
CA PHE A 87 11.74 -5.17 7.26
C PHE A 87 13.01 -4.54 6.68
N GLN A 88 12.93 -3.34 6.09
CA GLN A 88 14.11 -2.67 5.56
C GLN A 88 14.90 -1.96 6.68
N GLY A 89 16.23 -1.92 6.53
CA GLY A 89 17.10 -1.18 7.44
C GLY A 89 16.93 0.34 7.30
N ARG A 90 17.50 1.11 8.24
CA ARG A 90 17.53 2.57 8.14
C ARG A 90 18.60 2.99 7.13
N HIS A 91 18.20 3.74 6.09
CA HIS A 91 19.10 4.32 5.09
C HIS A 91 18.57 5.70 4.68
N GLY A 92 19.26 6.42 3.79
CA GLY A 92 18.88 7.80 3.40
C GLY A 92 17.44 7.97 2.86
N GLY A 93 16.73 6.88 2.58
CA GLY A 93 15.33 6.86 2.15
C GLY A 93 14.29 6.74 3.27
N THR A 94 14.69 6.66 4.56
CA THR A 94 13.77 6.36 5.68
C THR A 94 12.55 7.28 5.77
N TRP A 95 12.67 8.57 5.41
CA TRP A 95 11.51 9.47 5.36
C TRP A 95 10.45 9.02 4.34
N LEU A 96 10.88 8.69 3.11
CA LEU A 96 9.99 8.23 2.04
C LEU A 96 9.31 6.92 2.43
N ILE A 97 10.06 6.03 3.10
CA ILE A 97 9.57 4.76 3.60
C ILE A 97 8.53 4.99 4.71
N SER A 98 8.84 5.82 5.71
CA SER A 98 7.94 6.16 6.82
C SER A 98 6.63 6.76 6.30
N ARG A 99 6.73 7.75 5.40
CA ARG A 99 5.56 8.37 4.76
C ARG A 99 4.73 7.34 4.00
N LYS A 100 5.37 6.38 3.33
CA LYS A 100 4.67 5.34 2.57
C LYS A 100 3.96 4.34 3.48
N ILE A 101 4.60 3.90 4.56
CA ILE A 101 3.99 3.05 5.59
C ILE A 101 2.78 3.75 6.20
N PHE A 102 2.95 5.00 6.63
CA PHE A 102 1.88 5.81 7.20
C PHE A 102 0.68 5.93 6.26
N LEU A 103 0.93 6.31 5.00
CA LEU A 103 -0.13 6.44 4.00
C LEU A 103 -0.84 5.11 3.72
N GLY A 104 -0.08 4.01 3.58
CA GLY A 104 -0.65 2.68 3.40
C GLY A 104 -1.56 2.31 4.57
N ALA A 105 -1.13 2.56 5.80
CA ALA A 105 -1.92 2.30 6.99
C ALA A 105 -3.21 3.14 7.02
N CYS A 106 -3.16 4.42 6.63
CA CYS A 106 -4.36 5.26 6.48
C CYS A 106 -5.35 4.69 5.45
N ILE A 107 -4.88 4.19 4.30
CA ILE A 107 -5.72 3.57 3.27
C ILE A 107 -6.38 2.29 3.80
N VAL A 108 -5.62 1.45 4.51
CA VAL A 108 -6.14 0.22 5.12
C VAL A 108 -7.19 0.54 6.19
N LEU A 109 -6.93 1.53 7.06
CA LEU A 109 -7.89 1.99 8.07
C LEU A 109 -9.15 2.57 7.42
N ALA A 110 -9.01 3.35 6.35
CA ALA A 110 -10.16 3.92 5.64
C ALA A 110 -11.09 2.83 5.06
N ALA A 111 -10.52 1.74 4.54
CA ALA A 111 -11.29 0.57 4.11
C ALA A 111 -11.96 -0.12 5.32
N ALA A 112 -11.22 -0.33 6.41
CA ALA A 112 -11.75 -0.96 7.62
C ALA A 112 -12.88 -0.15 8.28
N SER A 113 -12.86 1.18 8.21
CA SER A 113 -13.95 2.05 8.66
C SER A 113 -15.18 2.03 7.74
N ASN A 114 -15.05 1.54 6.51
CA ASN A 114 -16.11 1.54 5.50
C ASN A 114 -16.32 0.15 4.87
N PRO A 115 -16.62 -0.90 5.67
CA PRO A 115 -16.68 -2.27 5.18
C PRO A 115 -17.80 -2.49 4.15
N HIS A 116 -18.83 -1.65 4.19
CA HIS A 116 -19.95 -1.66 3.24
C HIS A 116 -19.56 -1.15 1.83
N ARG A 117 -18.43 -0.43 1.69
CA ARG A 117 -17.90 0.04 0.40
C ARG A 117 -16.77 -0.84 -0.09
N ILE A 118 -15.78 -1.07 0.76
CA ILE A 118 -14.58 -1.83 0.41
C ILE A 118 -14.18 -2.67 1.61
N HIS A 119 -14.04 -3.98 1.41
CA HIS A 119 -13.59 -4.86 2.48
C HIS A 119 -12.08 -4.70 2.70
N PRO A 120 -11.62 -4.49 3.95
CA PRO A 120 -10.20 -4.48 4.26
C PRO A 120 -9.59 -5.88 4.05
N PRO A 121 -8.26 -5.99 3.90
CA PRO A 121 -7.59 -7.29 3.90
C PRO A 121 -7.86 -8.06 5.21
N HIS A 122 -7.94 -9.39 5.17
CA HIS A 122 -8.26 -10.19 6.36
C HIS A 122 -7.33 -9.93 7.56
N GLN A 123 -6.06 -9.63 7.29
CA GLN A 123 -5.02 -9.38 8.30
C GLN A 123 -4.78 -7.87 8.55
N TRP A 124 -5.76 -7.02 8.32
CA TRP A 124 -5.56 -5.57 8.35
C TRP A 124 -5.07 -5.06 9.71
N GLN A 125 -5.56 -5.61 10.83
CA GLN A 125 -5.11 -5.23 12.18
C GLN A 125 -3.60 -5.42 12.34
N MET A 126 -3.10 -6.58 11.92
CA MET A 126 -1.68 -6.91 11.96
C MET A 126 -0.84 -5.96 11.10
N LEU A 127 -1.38 -5.53 9.95
CA LEU A 127 -0.71 -4.54 9.09
C LEU A 127 -0.61 -3.17 9.78
N ILE A 128 -1.66 -2.74 10.49
CA ILE A 128 -1.65 -1.46 11.21
C ILE A 128 -0.69 -1.52 12.41
N GLU A 129 -0.69 -2.62 13.17
CA GLU A 129 0.25 -2.83 14.27
C GLU A 129 1.70 -2.85 13.78
N LEU A 130 1.96 -3.54 12.67
CA LEU A 130 3.28 -3.55 12.03
C LEU A 130 3.71 -2.15 11.57
N ALA A 131 2.79 -1.37 10.98
CA ALA A 131 3.06 -0.01 10.56
C ALA A 131 3.43 0.90 11.75
N ILE A 132 2.64 0.84 12.84
CA ILE A 132 2.89 1.60 14.08
C ILE A 132 4.26 1.21 14.65
N HIS A 133 4.51 -0.09 14.84
CA HIS A 133 5.76 -0.57 15.43
C HIS A 133 6.99 -0.16 14.61
N THR A 134 6.88 -0.19 13.27
CA THR A 134 7.98 0.27 12.40
C THR A 134 8.24 1.76 12.54
N LEU A 135 7.19 2.59 12.58
CA LEU A 135 7.35 4.04 12.77
C LEU A 135 7.96 4.36 14.14
N GLU A 136 7.52 3.70 15.20
CA GLU A 136 8.08 3.87 16.55
C GLU A 136 9.56 3.51 16.62
N ARG A 137 9.95 2.39 15.98
CA ARG A 137 11.35 1.97 15.90
C ARG A 137 12.23 3.07 15.27
N TRP A 138 11.70 3.83 14.32
CA TRP A 138 12.44 4.87 13.62
C TRP A 138 12.27 6.28 14.21
N ALA A 139 11.35 6.46 15.15
CA ALA A 139 11.04 7.72 15.82
C ALA A 139 12.14 8.21 16.77
N VAL A 140 13.09 7.33 17.16
CA VAL A 140 14.19 7.65 18.10
C VAL A 140 14.94 8.93 17.70
N ASP A 141 15.14 9.15 16.41
CA ASP A 141 15.86 10.32 15.88
C ASP A 141 14.96 11.28 15.06
N ALA A 142 13.63 11.08 15.09
CA ALA A 142 12.69 11.77 14.20
C ALA A 142 11.32 11.94 14.87
N VAL A 143 11.12 13.09 15.52
CA VAL A 143 9.90 13.42 16.29
C VAL A 143 8.64 13.35 15.43
N ASP A 144 8.73 13.78 14.18
CA ASP A 144 7.65 13.73 13.19
C ASP A 144 7.23 12.29 12.85
N VAL A 145 8.16 11.35 12.77
CA VAL A 145 7.86 9.92 12.60
C VAL A 145 7.15 9.36 13.84
N GLY A 146 7.54 9.80 15.04
CA GLY A 146 6.84 9.47 16.27
C GLY A 146 5.39 9.98 16.28
N GLN A 147 5.16 11.20 15.78
CA GLN A 147 3.81 11.76 15.62
C GLN A 147 2.96 10.94 14.63
N MET A 148 3.56 10.46 13.54
CA MET A 148 2.86 9.56 12.60
C MET A 148 2.36 8.29 13.28
N ALA A 149 3.21 7.64 14.10
CA ALA A 149 2.81 6.44 14.84
C ALA A 149 1.64 6.73 15.79
N GLU A 150 1.70 7.84 16.51
CA GLU A 150 0.66 8.22 17.47
C GLU A 150 -0.67 8.58 16.78
N ILE A 151 -0.63 9.24 15.63
CA ILE A 151 -1.83 9.49 14.82
C ILE A 151 -2.46 8.17 14.36
N LEU A 152 -1.66 7.22 13.86
CA LEU A 152 -2.18 5.91 13.45
C LEU A 152 -2.81 5.14 14.61
N ARG A 153 -2.18 5.17 15.79
CA ARG A 153 -2.75 4.55 17.00
C ARG A 153 -4.10 5.14 17.37
N HIS A 154 -4.21 6.46 17.36
CA HIS A 154 -5.48 7.14 17.62
C HIS A 154 -6.56 6.80 16.60
N MET A 155 -6.21 6.71 15.32
CA MET A 155 -7.14 6.28 14.28
C MET A 155 -7.55 4.83 14.47
N TYR A 156 -6.60 3.93 14.74
CA TYR A 156 -6.85 2.50 14.92
C TYR A 156 -7.83 2.20 16.05
N HIS A 157 -7.71 2.88 17.19
CA HIS A 157 -8.65 2.71 18.31
C HIS A 157 -10.09 3.18 18.02
N ARG A 158 -10.34 3.87 16.90
CA ARG A 158 -11.65 4.39 16.50
C ARG A 158 -12.34 3.57 15.41
N VAL A 159 -11.63 2.58 14.84
CA VAL A 159 -12.15 1.66 13.81
C VAL A 159 -12.63 0.39 14.48
#